data_AF-A0AAX4I912-F1
#
_entry.id   AF-A0AAX4I912-F1
#
_cell.length_a   1.000
_cell.length_b   1.000
_cell.length_c   1.000
_cell.angle_alpha   90.00
_cell.angle_beta   90.00
_cell.angle_gamma   90.00
#
_symmetry.space_group_name_H-M   'P 1'
#
loop_
_entity.id
_entity.type
_entity.pdbx_description
1 polymer ?
#
loop_
_entity_poly.entity_id
_entity_poly.type
_entity_poly.pdbx_seq_one_letter_code
_entity_poly.pdbx_strand_id
1 'polypeptide(L)'
;MKDQTAELSKYFASYHRWECPEARTSSTHCQIFGTKDGPLLRKRQTNRVLFYAGCFNSPHFGQLSFLRRAFEGTHDINVIAAVILPLDSHGLRSKRRVNGQDLILSKSDRVRLWRSDARILPEWWVYDGTVNEWDIIRDKVEEAIERDGFDFQFVAMSGPDHISRFKTYSGWSWSCFETVTSDAGRHSDLVKPDGSLYTLSGGFSP
;
A
#
# COMPACT_ATOMS: atom_id res chain seq x y z
N MET A 1 28.51 18.33 2.61
CA MET A 1 27.12 18.81 2.80
C MET A 1 26.37 17.69 3.49
N LYS A 2 25.68 17.93 4.60
CA LYS A 2 24.87 16.89 5.26
C LYS A 2 23.64 16.58 4.38
N ASP A 3 23.34 15.31 4.19
CA ASP A 3 22.11 14.88 3.53
C ASP A 3 20.90 15.41 4.34
N GLN A 4 20.08 16.24 3.70
CA GLN A 4 18.85 16.73 4.32
C GLN A 4 17.82 15.60 4.33
N THR A 5 17.39 15.21 5.52
CA THR A 5 16.42 14.13 5.75
C THR A 5 15.27 14.59 6.62
N ALA A 6 14.11 13.94 6.49
CA ALA A 6 12.94 14.14 7.34
C ALA A 6 12.25 12.79 7.61
N GLU A 7 11.60 12.65 8.76
CA GLU A 7 10.86 11.44 9.10
C GLU A 7 9.51 11.41 8.37
N LEU A 8 9.25 10.37 7.58
CA LEU A 8 7.99 10.21 6.85
C LEU A 8 6.78 10.17 7.79
N SER A 9 6.91 9.50 8.93
CA SER A 9 5.83 9.33 9.91
C SER A 9 5.26 10.66 10.42
N LYS A 10 6.08 11.71 10.53
CA LYS A 10 5.64 13.05 10.99
C LYS A 10 4.63 13.70 10.05
N TYR A 11 4.77 13.49 8.75
CA TYR A 11 3.83 14.02 7.76
C TYR A 11 2.46 13.34 7.91
N PHE A 12 2.43 12.02 7.96
CA PHE A 12 1.19 11.27 8.16
C PHE A 12 0.54 11.55 9.52
N ALA A 13 1.32 11.61 10.60
CA ALA A 13 0.82 11.92 11.94
C ALA A 13 0.18 13.31 12.06
N SER A 14 0.60 14.27 11.22
CA SER A 14 0.02 15.61 11.20
C SER A 14 -1.41 15.65 10.65
N TYR A 15 -1.78 14.67 9.81
CA TYR A 15 -3.07 14.61 9.13
C TYR A 15 -3.96 13.43 9.57
N HIS A 16 -3.38 12.43 10.24
CA HIS A 16 -4.13 11.31 10.82
C HIS A 16 -4.32 11.50 12.32
N ARG A 17 -5.52 11.93 12.72
CA ARG A 17 -5.92 12.05 14.13
C ARG A 17 -6.65 10.79 14.56
N TRP A 18 -5.91 9.76 14.98
CA TRP A 18 -6.50 8.55 15.54
C TRP A 18 -5.97 8.25 16.93
N GLU A 19 -6.87 7.99 17.86
CA GLU A 19 -6.55 7.50 19.20
C GLU A 19 -6.67 5.97 19.18
N CYS A 20 -5.54 5.27 19.33
CA CYS A 20 -5.49 3.82 19.34
C CYS A 20 -6.38 3.24 20.46
N PRO A 21 -7.46 2.50 20.13
CA PRO A 21 -8.40 2.00 21.15
C PRO A 21 -7.77 0.94 22.08
N GLU A 22 -6.69 0.29 21.63
CA GLU A 22 -6.11 -0.91 22.22
C GLU A 22 -4.74 -0.69 22.90
N ALA A 23 -4.36 0.57 23.17
CA ALA A 23 -3.06 0.93 23.77
C ALA A 23 -2.78 0.37 25.19
N ARG A 24 -3.62 -0.55 25.69
CA ARG A 24 -3.53 -1.12 27.04
C ARG A 24 -2.49 -2.24 27.20
N THR A 25 -2.03 -2.87 26.12
CA THR A 25 -1.09 -4.03 26.22
C THR A 25 0.14 -3.96 25.31
N SER A 26 0.11 -3.20 24.20
CA SER A 26 1.29 -3.00 23.34
C SER A 26 1.14 -1.72 22.51
N SER A 27 2.12 -0.81 22.64
CA SER A 27 2.12 0.51 22.03
C SER A 27 2.57 0.53 20.55
N THR A 28 2.96 -0.61 19.99
CA THR A 28 3.51 -0.70 18.62
C THR A 28 2.44 -0.96 17.56
N HIS A 29 1.29 -1.56 17.92
CA HIS A 29 0.27 -1.97 16.95
C HIS A 29 -0.40 -0.81 16.19
N CYS A 30 -0.33 0.41 16.73
CA CYS A 30 -0.96 1.58 16.14
C CYS A 30 0.05 2.63 15.62
N GLN A 31 1.34 2.31 15.60
CA GLN A 31 2.35 3.27 15.17
C GLN A 31 2.35 3.45 13.65
N ILE A 32 2.44 4.70 13.21
CA ILE A 32 2.70 5.03 11.82
C ILE A 32 4.18 4.77 11.56
N PHE A 33 4.47 3.71 10.82
CA PHE A 33 5.82 3.23 10.51
C PHE A 33 6.69 3.01 11.77
N GLY A 34 6.33 2.01 12.59
CA GLY A 34 6.71 1.80 13.99
C GLY A 34 8.18 1.55 14.34
N THR A 35 9.11 2.43 13.94
CA THR A 35 10.47 2.50 14.49
C THR A 35 10.82 3.90 14.98
N LYS A 36 11.72 3.97 15.97
CA LYS A 36 12.35 5.20 16.46
C LYS A 36 13.12 5.94 15.35
N ASP A 37 13.55 5.19 14.33
CA ASP A 37 14.19 5.66 13.10
C ASP A 37 13.34 5.25 11.88
N GLY A 38 12.09 5.71 11.85
CA GLY A 38 11.14 5.42 10.77
C GLY A 38 11.68 5.77 9.38
N PRO A 39 11.00 5.33 8.29
CA PRO A 39 11.39 5.64 6.92
C PRO A 39 11.73 7.13 6.74
N LEU A 40 12.92 7.40 6.23
CA LEU A 40 13.43 8.75 6.07
C LEU A 40 13.27 9.21 4.63
N LEU A 41 12.63 10.36 4.46
CA LEU A 41 12.68 11.14 3.24
C LEU A 41 14.09 11.69 3.06
N ARG A 42 14.59 11.68 1.82
CA ARG A 42 15.86 12.30 1.46
C ARG A 42 15.69 13.18 0.24
N LYS A 43 16.36 14.34 0.23
CA LYS A 43 16.38 15.21 -0.95
C LYS A 43 17.24 14.62 -2.06
N ARG A 44 16.99 15.06 -3.30
CA ARG A 44 17.71 14.66 -4.53
C ARG A 44 17.45 13.22 -4.99
N GLN A 45 16.44 12.58 -4.42
CA GLN A 45 15.88 11.33 -4.89
C GLN A 45 14.36 11.40 -4.75
N THR A 46 13.63 10.67 -5.59
CA THR A 46 12.20 10.47 -5.40
C THR A 46 11.99 9.45 -4.30
N ASN A 47 11.26 9.81 -3.25
CA ASN A 47 10.92 8.93 -2.14
C ASN A 47 9.57 8.27 -2.43
N ARG A 48 9.50 6.94 -2.45
CA ARG A 48 8.26 6.25 -2.82
C ARG A 48 7.65 5.48 -1.67
N VAL A 49 6.32 5.41 -1.65
CA VAL A 49 5.56 4.58 -0.70
C VAL A 49 4.64 3.66 -1.46
N LEU A 50 4.74 2.35 -1.19
CA LEU A 50 3.81 1.39 -1.76
C LEU A 50 2.43 1.54 -1.11
N PHE A 51 1.39 1.50 -1.92
CA PHE A 51 0.02 1.60 -1.49
C PHE A 51 -0.75 0.33 -1.85
N TYR A 52 -1.11 -0.45 -0.84
CA TYR A 52 -1.75 -1.75 -1.00
C TYR A 52 -3.16 -1.76 -0.42
N ALA A 53 -4.14 -1.47 -1.28
CA ALA A 53 -5.55 -1.48 -0.94
C ALA A 53 -6.19 -2.84 -1.26
N GLY A 54 -7.03 -3.35 -0.36
CA GLY A 54 -7.64 -4.66 -0.58
C GLY A 54 -8.76 -5.04 0.37
N CYS A 55 -9.54 -6.04 -0.05
CA CYS A 55 -10.62 -6.59 0.75
C CYS A 55 -10.12 -7.35 1.98
N PHE A 56 -9.00 -8.06 1.91
CA PHE A 56 -8.37 -8.77 3.05
C PHE A 56 -9.37 -9.50 3.96
N ASN A 57 -10.31 -10.28 3.43
CA ASN A 57 -11.38 -10.94 4.20
C ASN A 57 -11.22 -12.46 4.21
N SER A 58 -10.40 -13.07 5.09
CA SER A 58 -9.45 -12.45 6.04
C SER A 58 -8.12 -12.07 5.37
N PRO A 59 -7.24 -11.29 6.02
CA PRO A 59 -5.86 -11.24 5.59
C PRO A 59 -5.25 -12.65 5.67
N HIS A 60 -4.41 -13.01 4.70
CA HIS A 60 -3.80 -14.33 4.64
C HIS A 60 -2.35 -14.29 4.14
N PHE A 61 -1.62 -15.39 4.35
CA PHE A 61 -0.18 -15.49 4.05
C PHE A 61 0.18 -15.09 2.62
N GLY A 62 -0.65 -15.45 1.63
CA GLY A 62 -0.44 -15.04 0.23
C GLY A 62 -0.39 -13.52 0.05
N GLN A 63 -1.27 -12.74 0.69
CA GLN A 63 -1.28 -11.27 0.59
C GLN A 63 -0.06 -10.65 1.27
N LEU A 64 0.36 -11.20 2.41
CA LEU A 64 1.56 -10.76 3.11
C LEU A 64 2.83 -11.07 2.29
N SER A 65 2.91 -12.27 1.71
CA SER A 65 4.02 -12.67 0.84
C SER A 65 4.08 -11.81 -0.41
N PHE A 66 2.91 -11.49 -0.99
CA PHE A 66 2.80 -10.61 -2.13
C PHE A 66 3.35 -9.21 -1.81
N LEU A 67 2.87 -8.57 -0.72
CA LEU A 67 3.38 -7.26 -0.29
C LEU A 67 4.88 -7.29 -0.01
N ARG A 68 5.35 -8.32 0.70
CA ARG A 68 6.78 -8.50 1.00
C ARG A 68 7.63 -8.54 -0.25
N ARG A 69 7.26 -9.37 -1.22
CA ARG A 69 8.01 -9.54 -2.47
C ARG A 69 8.01 -8.28 -3.32
N ALA A 70 6.88 -7.56 -3.39
CA ALA A 70 6.85 -6.28 -4.09
C ALA A 70 7.75 -5.25 -3.39
N PHE A 71 7.61 -5.09 -2.07
CA PHE A 71 8.41 -4.15 -1.29
C PHE A 71 9.91 -4.43 -1.44
N GLU A 72 10.33 -5.69 -1.30
CA GLU A 72 11.72 -6.13 -1.49
C GLU A 72 12.20 -5.99 -2.94
N GLY A 73 11.29 -6.06 -3.92
CA GLY A 73 11.61 -5.91 -5.34
C GLY A 73 11.71 -4.47 -5.82
N THR A 74 11.18 -3.50 -5.07
CA THR A 74 11.07 -2.08 -5.48
C THR A 74 12.15 -1.17 -4.90
N HIS A 75 13.28 -1.73 -4.47
CA HIS A 75 14.41 -0.95 -3.96
C HIS A 75 15.07 -0.06 -5.03
N ASP A 76 15.04 -0.51 -6.29
CA ASP A 76 15.59 0.19 -7.45
C ASP A 76 14.86 1.51 -7.75
N ILE A 77 13.56 1.57 -7.44
CA ILE A 77 12.74 2.79 -7.53
C ILE A 77 12.63 3.54 -6.19
N ASN A 78 13.42 3.19 -5.18
CA ASN A 78 13.48 3.87 -3.88
C ASN A 78 12.12 3.91 -3.13
N VAL A 79 11.42 2.77 -3.09
CA VAL A 79 10.32 2.56 -2.13
C VAL A 79 10.90 2.44 -0.73
N ILE A 80 10.43 3.27 0.20
CA ILE A 80 10.93 3.35 1.58
C ILE A 80 9.92 2.89 2.64
N ALA A 81 8.64 2.80 2.29
CA ALA A 81 7.57 2.41 3.21
C ALA A 81 6.38 1.80 2.45
N ALA A 82 5.43 1.21 3.18
CA ALA A 82 4.18 0.75 2.61
C ALA A 82 2.96 1.14 3.46
N VAL A 83 1.84 1.44 2.81
CA VAL A 83 0.54 1.65 3.45
C VAL A 83 -0.41 0.55 3.00
N ILE A 84 -1.02 -0.13 3.97
CA ILE A 84 -2.04 -1.15 3.75
C ILE A 84 -3.41 -0.53 4.08
N LEU A 85 -4.32 -0.51 3.10
CA LEU A 85 -5.69 -0.01 3.28
C LEU A 85 -6.70 -1.17 3.13
N PRO A 86 -7.21 -1.73 4.24
CA PRO A 86 -8.40 -2.57 4.19
C PRO A 86 -9.62 -1.77 3.71
N LEU A 87 -10.20 -2.18 2.58
CA LEU A 87 -11.35 -1.50 1.97
C LEU A 87 -12.59 -1.54 2.85
N ASP A 88 -13.45 -0.54 2.76
CA ASP A 88 -14.70 -0.48 3.52
C ASP A 88 -15.65 -1.64 3.16
N SER A 89 -16.43 -2.10 4.14
CA SER A 89 -17.25 -3.33 4.05
C SER A 89 -18.30 -3.31 2.92
N HIS A 90 -18.61 -2.14 2.35
CA HIS A 90 -19.49 -2.02 1.19
C HIS A 90 -18.90 -2.67 -0.07
N GLY A 91 -17.57 -2.62 -0.28
CA GLY A 91 -16.89 -3.30 -1.39
C GLY A 91 -16.97 -4.83 -1.33
N LEU A 92 -17.17 -5.40 -0.14
CA LEU A 92 -17.33 -6.84 0.06
C LEU A 92 -18.70 -7.34 -0.40
N ARG A 93 -19.74 -6.50 -0.40
CA ARG A 93 -21.10 -6.88 -0.83
C ARG A 93 -21.16 -7.24 -2.31
N SER A 94 -20.35 -6.59 -3.15
CA SER A 94 -20.24 -6.93 -4.58
C SER A 94 -19.57 -8.30 -4.81
N LYS A 95 -18.59 -8.69 -3.99
CA LYS A 95 -17.97 -10.04 -4.03
C LYS A 95 -18.87 -11.12 -3.43
N ARG A 96 -19.74 -10.76 -2.50
CA ARG A 96 -20.72 -11.65 -1.86
C ARG A 96 -21.69 -12.28 -2.86
N ARG A 97 -22.11 -11.53 -3.88
CA ARG A 97 -23.01 -12.02 -4.94
C ARG A 97 -22.37 -13.10 -5.82
N VAL A 98 -21.04 -13.17 -5.86
CA VAL A 98 -20.31 -14.06 -6.78
C VAL A 98 -19.88 -15.37 -6.09
N ASN A 99 -19.49 -15.32 -4.81
CA ASN A 99 -18.76 -16.43 -4.18
C ASN A 99 -19.45 -17.11 -2.98
N GLY A 100 -20.64 -16.69 -2.57
CA GLY A 100 -21.44 -17.39 -1.54
C GLY A 100 -20.77 -17.54 -0.16
N GLN A 101 -19.78 -16.71 0.20
CA GLN A 101 -19.10 -16.80 1.49
C GLN A 101 -19.90 -16.15 2.63
N ASP A 102 -20.09 -16.90 3.72
CA ASP A 102 -20.91 -16.52 4.88
C ASP A 102 -20.17 -15.66 5.92
N LEU A 103 -18.82 -15.70 6.00
CA LEU A 103 -18.07 -14.92 6.99
C LEU A 103 -17.45 -13.65 6.39
N ILE A 104 -18.04 -12.49 6.69
CA ILE A 104 -17.48 -11.17 6.39
C ILE A 104 -16.96 -10.56 7.68
N LEU A 105 -15.64 -10.51 7.83
CA LEU A 105 -14.99 -9.78 8.90
C LEU A 105 -15.22 -8.29 8.74
N SER A 106 -15.48 -7.62 9.86
CA SER A 106 -15.54 -6.16 9.87
C SER A 106 -14.20 -5.55 9.48
N LYS A 107 -14.18 -4.28 9.06
CA LYS A 107 -12.92 -3.60 8.74
C LYS A 107 -11.99 -3.55 9.94
N SER A 108 -12.51 -3.26 11.13
CA SER A 108 -11.72 -3.24 12.37
C SER A 108 -11.11 -4.61 12.68
N ASP A 109 -11.85 -5.71 12.46
CA ASP A 109 -11.28 -7.05 12.61
C ASP A 109 -10.15 -7.32 11.62
N ARG A 110 -10.31 -6.91 10.35
CA ARG A 110 -9.26 -7.07 9.32
C ARG A 110 -8.03 -6.23 9.62
N VAL A 111 -8.20 -4.99 10.06
CA VAL A 111 -7.12 -4.11 10.53
C VAL A 111 -6.40 -4.76 11.71
N ARG A 112 -7.15 -5.26 12.71
CA ARG A 112 -6.59 -5.91 13.89
C ARG A 112 -5.77 -7.16 13.52
N LEU A 113 -6.28 -7.99 12.61
CA LEU A 113 -5.57 -9.16 12.13
C LEU A 113 -4.25 -8.80 11.42
N TRP A 114 -4.25 -7.76 10.57
CA TRP A 114 -3.01 -7.27 9.97
C TRP A 114 -2.03 -6.75 11.01
N ARG A 115 -2.47 -5.86 11.92
CA ARG A 115 -1.62 -5.27 12.97
C ARG A 115 -1.08 -6.30 13.97
N SER A 116 -1.75 -7.43 14.13
CA SER A 116 -1.33 -8.51 15.03
C SER A 116 -0.39 -9.52 14.37
N ASP A 117 -0.19 -9.44 13.06
CA ASP A 117 0.71 -10.34 12.35
C ASP A 117 2.16 -9.93 12.57
N ALA A 118 2.93 -10.77 13.28
CA ALA A 118 4.34 -10.53 13.60
C ALA A 118 5.26 -10.41 12.36
N ARG A 119 4.77 -10.72 11.17
CA ARG A 119 5.52 -10.62 9.91
C ARG A 119 5.30 -9.28 9.19
N ILE A 120 4.43 -8.41 9.70
CA ILE A 120 4.37 -7.00 9.27
C ILE A 120 5.74 -6.36 9.53
N LEU A 121 6.26 -5.64 8.52
CA LEU A 121 7.49 -4.89 8.70
C LEU A 121 7.21 -3.54 9.39
N PRO A 122 8.15 -3.03 10.20
CA PRO A 122 7.96 -1.74 10.86
C PRO A 122 7.78 -0.56 9.90
N GLU A 123 8.29 -0.65 8.67
CA GLU A 123 8.12 0.34 7.60
C GLU A 123 6.71 0.28 6.98
N TRP A 124 5.86 -0.64 7.42
CA TRP A 124 4.51 -0.81 6.90
C TRP A 124 3.50 -0.29 7.91
N TRP A 125 2.57 0.51 7.39
CA TRP A 125 1.48 1.07 8.18
C TRP A 125 0.13 0.50 7.73
N VAL A 126 -0.59 -0.09 8.66
CA VAL A 126 -1.98 -0.52 8.45
C VAL A 126 -2.90 0.65 8.77
N TYR A 127 -3.43 1.27 7.73
CA TYR A 127 -4.36 2.40 7.86
C TYR A 127 -5.78 1.89 8.15
N ASP A 128 -6.44 2.49 9.13
CA ASP A 128 -7.76 2.09 9.63
C ASP A 128 -8.89 3.04 9.25
N GLY A 129 -8.58 4.25 8.77
CA GLY A 129 -9.55 5.19 8.22
C GLY A 129 -10.14 4.75 6.88
N THR A 130 -11.24 5.35 6.48
CA THR A 130 -12.02 5.06 5.25
C THR A 130 -11.27 5.38 3.96
N VAL A 131 -11.76 4.87 2.83
CA VAL A 131 -11.22 5.23 1.50
C VAL A 131 -11.30 6.73 1.26
N ASN A 132 -12.42 7.37 1.60
CA ASN A 132 -12.57 8.82 1.41
C ASN A 132 -11.61 9.64 2.27
N GLU A 133 -11.38 9.22 3.51
CA GLU A 133 -10.39 9.87 4.38
C GLU A 133 -8.97 9.63 3.87
N TRP A 134 -8.68 8.46 3.31
CA TRP A 134 -7.39 8.17 2.69
C TRP A 134 -7.10 9.14 1.56
N ASP A 135 -8.04 9.38 0.63
CA ASP A 135 -7.82 10.30 -0.48
C ASP A 135 -7.44 11.70 0.01
N ILE A 136 -8.12 12.20 1.05
CA ILE A 136 -7.83 13.50 1.64
C ILE A 136 -6.45 13.52 2.33
N ILE A 137 -6.10 12.46 3.07
CA ILE A 137 -4.81 12.38 3.77
C ILE A 137 -3.66 12.25 2.79
N ARG A 138 -3.82 11.43 1.73
CA ARG A 138 -2.83 11.24 0.66
C ARG A 138 -2.43 12.59 0.09
N ASP A 139 -3.39 13.35 -0.42
CA ASP A 139 -3.14 14.63 -1.08
C ASP A 139 -2.43 15.62 -0.13
N LYS A 140 -2.90 15.72 1.12
CA LYS A 140 -2.28 16.59 2.13
C LYS A 140 -0.86 16.18 2.51
N VAL A 141 -0.58 14.88 2.55
CA VAL A 141 0.76 14.36 2.86
C VAL A 141 1.71 14.63 1.69
N GLU A 142 1.28 14.37 0.45
CA GLU A 142 2.09 14.67 -0.75
C GLU A 142 2.42 16.16 -0.81
N GLU A 143 1.40 17.04 -0.73
CA GLU A 143 1.58 18.50 -0.75
C GLU A 143 2.53 18.98 0.36
N ALA A 144 2.41 18.42 1.57
CA ALA A 144 3.25 18.83 2.69
C ALA A 144 4.72 18.40 2.50
N ILE A 145 4.95 17.20 2.00
CA ILE A 145 6.31 16.67 1.73
C ILE A 145 6.96 17.46 0.60
N GLU A 146 6.23 17.73 -0.48
CA GLU A 146 6.72 18.51 -1.62
C GLU A 146 7.05 19.95 -1.24
N ARG A 147 6.20 20.58 -0.42
CA ARG A 147 6.43 21.94 0.10
C ARG A 147 7.72 22.07 0.91
N ASP A 148 8.17 20.99 1.57
CA ASP A 148 9.45 20.96 2.29
C ASP A 148 10.65 20.63 1.38
N GLY A 149 10.40 20.44 0.08
CA GLY A 149 11.40 20.27 -0.98
C GLY A 149 11.87 18.84 -1.15
N PHE A 150 11.04 17.85 -0.82
CA PHE A 150 11.28 16.44 -1.11
C PHE A 150 10.44 16.01 -2.31
N ASP A 151 11.03 15.23 -3.22
CA ASP A 151 10.29 14.57 -4.29
C ASP A 151 9.67 13.28 -3.72
N PHE A 152 8.36 13.10 -3.91
CA PHE A 152 7.58 12.06 -3.23
C PHE A 152 6.44 11.53 -4.10
N GLN A 153 6.22 10.22 -4.07
CA GLN A 153 5.17 9.57 -4.88
C GLN A 153 4.60 8.33 -4.19
N PHE A 154 3.28 8.12 -4.31
CA PHE A 154 2.69 6.81 -4.04
C PHE A 154 2.76 5.88 -5.26
N VAL A 155 2.99 4.59 -4.98
CA VAL A 155 3.04 3.51 -5.97
C VAL A 155 1.95 2.50 -5.63
N ALA A 156 0.95 2.36 -6.51
CA ALA A 156 -0.13 1.41 -6.26
C ALA A 156 0.38 -0.03 -6.41
N MET A 157 -0.02 -0.90 -5.51
CA MET A 157 0.24 -2.34 -5.61
C MET A 157 -1.03 -3.05 -6.08
N SER A 158 -0.94 -3.77 -7.20
CA SER A 158 -2.07 -4.49 -7.78
C SER A 158 -1.72 -5.94 -8.11
N GLY A 159 -2.61 -6.86 -7.75
CA GLY A 159 -2.44 -8.28 -8.06
C GLY A 159 -2.43 -8.56 -9.57
N PRO A 160 -1.81 -9.66 -10.02
CA PRO A 160 -1.71 -9.99 -11.44
C PRO A 160 -3.08 -10.24 -12.08
N ASP A 161 -4.12 -10.53 -11.30
CA ASP A 161 -5.50 -10.64 -11.82
C ASP A 161 -6.07 -9.32 -12.36
N HIS A 162 -5.48 -8.19 -11.96
CA HIS A 162 -5.88 -6.85 -12.38
C HIS A 162 -5.02 -6.30 -13.52
N ILE A 163 -3.88 -6.94 -13.81
CA ILE A 163 -2.95 -6.54 -14.88
C ILE A 163 -2.71 -7.75 -15.77
N SER A 164 -3.35 -7.75 -16.93
CA SER A 164 -3.20 -8.84 -17.91
C SER A 164 -2.71 -8.28 -19.23
N ARG A 165 -1.91 -9.09 -19.93
CA ARG A 165 -1.45 -8.81 -21.29
C ARG A 165 -2.59 -8.51 -22.27
N PHE A 166 -3.77 -9.08 -22.04
CA PHE A 166 -4.89 -9.05 -22.98
C PHE A 166 -6.00 -8.08 -22.57
N LYS A 167 -5.86 -7.41 -21.43
CA LYS A 167 -6.86 -6.45 -20.94
C LYS A 167 -6.22 -5.07 -20.86
N THR A 168 -6.92 -4.07 -21.37
CA THR A 168 -6.54 -2.69 -21.15
C THR A 168 -6.54 -2.44 -19.65
N TYR A 169 -5.36 -2.10 -19.12
CA TYR A 169 -5.25 -1.66 -17.74
C TYR A 169 -5.97 -0.32 -17.63
N SER A 170 -7.11 -0.28 -16.93
CA SER A 170 -7.95 0.91 -16.83
C SER A 170 -7.40 1.99 -15.90
N GLY A 171 -6.14 1.85 -15.43
CA GLY A 171 -5.52 2.85 -14.55
C GLY A 171 -6.32 3.04 -13.27
N TRP A 172 -6.82 1.96 -12.65
CA TRP A 172 -7.45 1.98 -11.32
C TRP A 172 -6.42 2.32 -10.22
N SER A 173 -5.58 3.30 -10.48
CA SER A 173 -4.36 3.61 -9.76
C SER A 173 -4.64 4.76 -8.82
N TRP A 174 -5.54 4.57 -7.83
CA TRP A 174 -5.60 5.26 -6.52
C TRP A 174 -4.99 6.67 -6.38
N SER A 175 -5.12 7.50 -7.42
CA SER A 175 -4.24 8.63 -7.76
C SER A 175 -2.74 8.42 -7.46
N CYS A 176 -2.22 7.21 -7.65
CA CYS A 176 -0.81 6.86 -7.51
C CYS A 176 -0.06 7.09 -8.84
N PHE A 177 1.23 7.41 -8.75
CA PHE A 177 2.08 7.73 -9.89
C PHE A 177 2.26 6.54 -10.84
N GLU A 178 2.47 5.35 -10.28
CA GLU A 178 2.67 4.12 -11.05
C GLU A 178 2.03 2.92 -10.35
N THR A 179 2.02 1.76 -11.02
CA THR A 179 1.51 0.51 -10.46
C THR A 179 2.56 -0.58 -10.53
N VAL A 180 2.82 -1.23 -9.40
CA VAL A 180 3.66 -2.42 -9.29
C VAL A 180 2.78 -3.66 -9.17
N THR A 181 3.20 -4.72 -9.83
CA THR A 181 2.59 -6.05 -9.72
C THR A 181 3.67 -7.10 -9.52
N SER A 182 3.27 -8.27 -9.04
CA SER A 182 4.13 -9.42 -8.85
C SER A 182 3.32 -10.70 -9.07
N ASP A 183 3.98 -11.74 -9.55
CA ASP A 183 3.45 -13.10 -9.65
C ASP A 183 3.62 -13.90 -8.35
N ALA A 184 4.10 -13.24 -7.28
CA ALA A 184 4.22 -13.84 -5.96
C ALA A 184 2.84 -14.22 -5.42
N GLY A 185 2.54 -15.53 -5.46
CA GLY A 185 1.31 -16.12 -4.94
C GLY A 185 0.22 -16.37 -5.98
N ARG A 186 0.35 -15.86 -7.21
CA ARG A 186 -0.56 -16.13 -8.35
C ARG A 186 0.17 -16.00 -9.68
N HIS A 187 -0.13 -16.90 -10.61
CA HIS A 187 0.45 -16.85 -11.96
C HIS A 187 0.13 -15.53 -12.68
N SER A 188 1.12 -14.97 -13.38
CA SER A 188 0.98 -13.79 -14.24
C SER A 188 1.18 -14.16 -15.70
N ASP A 189 0.38 -13.60 -16.61
CA ASP A 189 0.54 -13.75 -18.06
C ASP A 189 1.55 -12.76 -18.67
N LEU A 190 2.21 -11.97 -17.81
CA LEU A 190 3.17 -10.92 -18.19
C LEU A 190 4.59 -11.46 -18.38
N VAL A 191 4.90 -12.62 -17.81
CA VAL A 191 6.24 -13.23 -17.85
C VAL A 191 6.35 -14.17 -19.06
N LYS A 192 7.36 -13.96 -19.88
CA LYS A 192 7.71 -14.82 -21.02
C LYS A 192 8.43 -16.09 -20.55
N PRO A 193 8.52 -17.14 -21.39
CA PRO A 193 9.28 -18.35 -21.06
C PRO A 193 10.76 -18.12 -20.73
N ASP A 194 11.35 -17.04 -21.25
CA ASP A 194 12.73 -16.64 -20.98
C ASP A 194 12.90 -15.81 -19.69
N GLY A 195 11.81 -15.57 -18.95
CA GLY A 195 11.78 -14.77 -17.73
C GLY A 195 11.67 -13.26 -17.96
N SER A 196 11.71 -12.79 -19.21
CA SER A 196 11.52 -11.36 -19.52
C SER A 196 10.03 -10.98 -19.52
N LEU A 197 9.72 -9.68 -19.46
CA LEU A 197 8.34 -9.20 -19.43
C LEU A 197 7.81 -8.87 -20.84
N TYR A 198 6.50 -9.04 -21.03
CA TYR A 198 5.79 -8.44 -22.16
C TYR A 198 5.60 -6.94 -21.94
N THR A 199 5.86 -6.13 -22.97
CA THR A 199 5.46 -4.73 -22.99
C THR A 199 3.95 -4.65 -23.20
N LEU A 200 3.24 -3.97 -22.30
CA LEU A 200 1.81 -3.71 -22.44
C LEU A 200 1.61 -2.56 -23.44
N SER A 201 0.71 -2.75 -24.40
CA SER A 201 0.31 -1.68 -25.32
C SER A 201 -0.49 -0.63 -24.53
N GLY A 202 0.06 0.58 -24.39
CA GLY A 202 -0.60 1.69 -23.71
C GLY A 202 -1.87 2.10 -24.44
N GLY A 203 -3.02 1.91 -23.81
CA GLY A 203 -4.27 2.54 -24.23
C GLY A 203 -4.39 3.94 -23.64
N PHE A 204 -3.52 4.86 -24.05
CA PHE A 204 -3.74 6.28 -23.83
C PHE A 204 -4.32 6.88 -25.11
N SER A 205 -5.64 7.10 -25.13
CA SER A 205 -6.19 8.19 -25.93
C SER A 205 -6.10 9.45 -25.06
N PRO A 206 -5.54 10.56 -25.58
CA PRO A 206 -5.50 11.84 -24.87
C PRO A 206 -6.90 12.36 -24.53
#